data_AF-A0A1W9QQS1-F1
#
_entry.id   AF-A0A1W9QQS1-F1
#
_cell.length_a   1.000
_cell.length_b   1.000
_cell.length_c   1.000
_cell.angle_alpha   90.00
_cell.angle_beta   90.00
_cell.angle_gamma   90.00
#
_symmetry.space_group_name_H-M   'P 1'
#
loop_
_entity.id
_entity.type
_entity.pdbx_description
1 polymer ?
#
loop_
_entity_poly.entity_id
_entity_poly.type
_entity_poly.pdbx_seq_one_letter_code
_entity_poly.pdbx_strand_id
1 'polypeptide(L)'
;MDFIRENPGEARVFSEITSTMQRYNNSQEKSSIIFARILKGHSQPTNGGNAARFKWMRGIAEACHGEGIPKEFVFEQMKQYSDRSFSEEAILQSAIMPVYKTTGPAATEDPLPDEPETEQRPQRTHTIQRIGGTPTKKNSLLPKGKIGEVLSFIEMEYPEGSILFNEMTKQMVFKDGKTVDKIYVDMLTSGIRLPKQDLIDILRERYAIHYHPIRQYFDGLFEKYDYSDVEGSIEALSSCIQAKEQQLFDSMFRKHLIRSVEQGRGGHTNRFILVLVSEKQYMGKSEFIKYLNPFDGELYAEKLDTNHMLTLAQNFIVNLEELETFSKRDLNEIKSIISSSHESIRKLYTQQMETWSRTASFWASTNKDGFLSDVENTRWLPFRITGIDFRYNNWRGTGRIDINKVWAEAAYLWRRREPSEPTRDEWDMLTELHKDFEYLNDTDHYVREYIEAGELFQSATQIAGHISGKVGKTVSPVNVGRSLQRLGVDRSSNGAKYGYYIKYTDGTIPPPY
;
A
#
# COMPACT_ATOMS: atom_id res chain seq x y z
N MET A 1 10.34 -29.86 -8.61
CA MET A 1 10.57 -31.26 -9.02
C MET A 1 10.99 -32.12 -7.83
N ASP A 2 11.92 -31.65 -6.99
CA ASP A 2 12.36 -32.41 -5.81
C ASP A 2 11.27 -32.55 -4.73
N PHE A 3 10.45 -31.53 -4.52
CA PHE A 3 9.27 -31.57 -3.61
C PHE A 3 8.23 -32.65 -3.97
N ILE A 4 8.08 -32.95 -5.28
CA ILE A 4 7.11 -33.94 -5.78
C ILE A 4 7.62 -35.38 -5.56
N ARG A 5 8.94 -35.56 -5.44
CA ARG A 5 9.58 -36.85 -5.23
C ARG A 5 9.45 -37.35 -3.80
N GLU A 6 9.34 -36.42 -2.84
CA GLU A 6 9.19 -36.70 -1.41
C GLU A 6 7.73 -36.85 -0.96
N ASN A 7 6.76 -36.31 -1.73
CA ASN A 7 5.34 -36.30 -1.36
C ASN A 7 4.42 -36.79 -2.53
N PRO A 8 4.39 -38.10 -2.83
CA PRO A 8 3.64 -38.64 -3.98
C PRO A 8 2.11 -38.45 -3.90
N GLY A 9 1.55 -38.20 -2.72
CA GLY A 9 0.12 -37.89 -2.54
C GLY A 9 -0.28 -36.48 -2.99
N GLU A 10 0.64 -35.52 -2.95
CA GLU A 10 0.39 -34.11 -3.26
C GLU A 10 0.50 -33.80 -4.76
N ALA A 11 1.16 -34.68 -5.53
CA ALA A 11 1.30 -34.55 -6.98
C ALA A 11 -0.05 -34.46 -7.72
N ARG A 12 -1.08 -35.13 -7.19
CA ARG A 12 -2.44 -35.14 -7.78
C ARG A 12 -3.17 -33.81 -7.55
N VAL A 13 -3.04 -33.23 -6.36
CA VAL A 13 -3.62 -31.91 -6.02
C VAL A 13 -2.94 -30.81 -6.83
N PHE A 14 -1.61 -30.85 -6.97
CA PHE A 14 -0.86 -29.88 -7.77
C PHE A 14 -1.22 -29.97 -9.26
N SER A 15 -1.41 -31.18 -9.79
CA SER A 15 -1.91 -31.41 -11.15
C SER A 15 -3.31 -30.83 -11.36
N GLU A 16 -4.22 -31.01 -10.41
CA GLU A 16 -5.59 -30.47 -10.48
C GLU A 16 -5.61 -28.94 -10.42
N ILE A 17 -4.82 -28.32 -9.53
CA ILE A 17 -4.69 -26.85 -9.44
C ILE A 17 -4.11 -26.29 -10.73
N THR A 18 -3.04 -26.88 -11.25
CA THR A 18 -2.40 -26.44 -12.50
C THR A 18 -3.37 -26.55 -13.69
N SER A 19 -4.13 -27.65 -13.77
CA SER A 19 -5.15 -27.85 -14.81
C SER A 19 -6.33 -26.86 -14.68
N THR A 20 -6.64 -26.41 -13.46
CA THR A 20 -7.72 -25.47 -13.19
C THR A 20 -7.28 -24.05 -13.52
N MET A 21 -6.05 -23.67 -13.15
CA MET A 21 -5.43 -22.41 -13.54
C MET A 21 -5.26 -22.29 -15.06
N GLN A 22 -4.84 -23.37 -15.73
CA GLN A 22 -4.78 -23.40 -17.21
C GLN A 22 -6.17 -23.28 -17.84
N ARG A 23 -7.21 -23.93 -17.29
CA ARG A 23 -8.59 -23.77 -17.77
C ARG A 23 -9.12 -22.36 -17.55
N TYR A 24 -8.79 -21.72 -16.43
CA TYR A 24 -9.16 -20.34 -16.13
C TYR A 24 -8.46 -19.34 -17.07
N ASN A 25 -7.15 -19.48 -17.28
CA ASN A 25 -6.39 -18.66 -18.22
C ASN A 25 -6.89 -18.82 -19.66
N ASN A 26 -7.16 -20.06 -20.10
CA ASN A 26 -7.73 -20.31 -21.43
C ASN A 26 -9.14 -19.69 -21.59
N SER A 27 -9.94 -19.63 -20.52
CA SER A 27 -11.26 -18.99 -20.53
C SER A 27 -11.17 -17.45 -20.64
N GLN A 28 -10.20 -16.85 -19.94
CA GLN A 28 -9.91 -15.41 -20.01
C GLN A 28 -9.35 -15.01 -21.39
N GLU A 29 -8.43 -15.80 -21.96
CA GLU A 29 -7.92 -15.57 -23.32
C GLU A 29 -9.03 -15.68 -24.37
N LYS A 30 -9.89 -16.71 -24.26
CA LYS A 30 -11.05 -16.88 -25.14
C LYS A 30 -12.01 -15.69 -25.05
N SER A 31 -12.32 -15.24 -23.83
CA SER A 31 -13.18 -14.06 -23.58
C SER A 31 -12.56 -12.78 -24.16
N SER A 32 -11.24 -12.63 -24.05
CA SER A 32 -10.48 -11.50 -24.61
C SER A 32 -10.54 -11.46 -26.13
N ILE A 33 -10.36 -12.60 -26.80
CA ILE A 33 -10.43 -12.72 -28.25
C ILE A 33 -11.84 -12.39 -28.77
N ILE A 34 -12.87 -12.92 -28.11
CA ILE A 34 -14.27 -12.66 -28.50
C ILE A 34 -14.62 -11.19 -28.27
N PHE A 35 -14.21 -10.60 -27.13
CA PHE A 35 -14.43 -9.19 -26.83
C PHE A 35 -13.76 -8.27 -27.86
N ALA A 36 -12.49 -8.53 -28.20
CA ALA A 36 -11.78 -7.74 -29.22
C ALA A 36 -12.44 -7.84 -30.61
N ARG A 37 -13.00 -9.01 -30.96
CA ARG A 37 -13.78 -9.20 -32.20
C ARG A 37 -15.07 -8.37 -32.17
N ILE A 38 -15.80 -8.39 -31.05
CA ILE A 38 -17.03 -7.61 -30.87
C ILE A 38 -16.74 -6.12 -30.97
N LEU A 39 -15.67 -5.65 -30.32
CA LEU A 39 -15.29 -4.23 -30.29
C LEU A 39 -14.96 -3.71 -31.69
N LYS A 40 -14.28 -4.49 -32.53
CA LYS A 40 -14.00 -4.13 -33.94
C LYS A 40 -15.27 -3.94 -34.78
N GLY A 41 -16.37 -4.60 -34.42
CA GLY A 41 -17.67 -4.46 -35.08
C GLY A 41 -18.50 -3.27 -34.58
N HIS A 42 -18.09 -2.60 -33.50
CA HIS A 42 -18.83 -1.52 -32.87
C HIS A 42 -18.02 -0.22 -32.90
N SER A 43 -18.20 0.59 -33.94
CA SER A 43 -17.56 1.91 -34.04
C SER A 43 -18.04 2.85 -32.93
N GLN A 44 -17.09 3.41 -32.17
CA GLN A 44 -17.40 4.37 -31.11
C GLN A 44 -17.99 5.66 -31.73
N PRO A 45 -19.09 6.21 -31.19
CA PRO A 45 -19.69 7.42 -31.72
C PRO A 45 -18.76 8.63 -31.49
N THR A 46 -18.37 9.30 -32.57
CA THR A 46 -17.46 10.46 -32.54
C THR A 46 -18.17 11.78 -32.20
N ASN A 47 -19.45 11.91 -32.57
CA ASN A 47 -20.30 13.07 -32.27
C ASN A 47 -21.65 12.60 -31.69
N GLY A 48 -21.74 12.57 -30.36
CA GLY A 48 -22.94 12.24 -29.61
C GLY A 48 -22.74 12.45 -28.11
N GLY A 49 -23.73 13.02 -27.44
CA GLY A 49 -23.71 13.18 -25.98
C GLY A 49 -23.71 11.83 -25.24
N ASN A 50 -23.69 11.89 -23.90
CA ASN A 50 -23.57 10.72 -23.02
C ASN A 50 -24.55 9.58 -23.35
N ALA A 51 -25.78 9.90 -23.79
CA ALA A 51 -26.78 8.91 -24.19
C ALA A 51 -26.36 8.04 -25.39
N ALA A 52 -25.70 8.62 -26.40
CA ALA A 52 -25.23 7.87 -27.58
C ALA A 52 -24.08 6.93 -27.20
N ARG A 53 -23.21 7.36 -26.28
CA ARG A 53 -22.09 6.56 -25.76
C ARG A 53 -22.57 5.39 -24.91
N PHE A 54 -23.54 5.60 -24.02
CA PHE A 54 -24.16 4.51 -23.25
C PHE A 54 -24.91 3.53 -24.14
N LYS A 55 -25.58 4.01 -25.20
CA LYS A 55 -26.23 3.13 -26.19
C LYS A 55 -25.22 2.25 -26.92
N TRP A 56 -24.06 2.80 -27.29
CA TRP A 56 -22.96 2.05 -27.89
C TRP A 56 -22.37 1.00 -26.92
N MET A 57 -22.09 1.39 -25.67
CA MET A 57 -21.60 0.46 -24.65
C MET A 57 -22.61 -0.67 -24.39
N ARG A 58 -23.91 -0.35 -24.33
CA ARG A 58 -24.96 -1.36 -24.16
C ARG A 58 -24.98 -2.38 -25.31
N GLY A 59 -24.81 -1.93 -26.56
CA GLY A 59 -24.71 -2.83 -27.72
C GLY A 59 -23.54 -3.82 -27.63
N ILE A 60 -22.38 -3.37 -27.15
CA ILE A 60 -21.23 -4.26 -26.89
C ILE A 60 -21.56 -5.25 -25.77
N ALA A 61 -22.22 -4.79 -24.69
CA ALA A 61 -22.60 -5.67 -23.57
C ALA A 61 -23.59 -6.75 -24.01
N GLU A 62 -24.56 -6.42 -24.88
CA GLU A 62 -25.51 -7.36 -25.49
C GLU A 62 -24.82 -8.40 -26.35
N ALA A 63 -23.90 -7.98 -27.22
CA ALA A 63 -23.11 -8.89 -28.05
C ALA A 63 -22.23 -9.83 -27.21
N CYS A 64 -21.63 -9.31 -26.14
CA CYS A 64 -20.83 -10.12 -25.21
C CYS A 64 -21.69 -11.13 -24.44
N HIS A 65 -22.90 -10.73 -24.04
CA HIS A 65 -23.84 -11.60 -23.34
C HIS A 65 -24.29 -12.77 -24.23
N GLY A 66 -24.58 -12.50 -25.52
CA GLY A 66 -24.94 -13.52 -26.51
C GLY A 66 -23.85 -14.55 -26.78
N GLU A 67 -22.58 -14.20 -26.56
CA GLU A 67 -21.42 -15.09 -26.69
C GLU A 67 -21.02 -15.75 -25.35
N GLY A 68 -21.80 -15.54 -24.28
CA GLY A 68 -21.59 -16.16 -22.97
C GLY A 68 -20.43 -15.57 -22.17
N ILE A 69 -19.99 -14.33 -22.48
CA ILE A 69 -18.92 -13.67 -21.73
C ILE A 69 -19.46 -13.22 -20.35
N PRO A 70 -18.74 -13.49 -19.24
CA PRO A 70 -19.16 -13.05 -17.90
C PRO A 70 -19.24 -11.52 -17.77
N LYS A 71 -20.22 -11.04 -17.00
CA LYS A 71 -20.45 -9.60 -16.78
C LYS A 71 -19.22 -8.89 -16.20
N GLU A 72 -18.47 -9.56 -15.33
CA GLU A 72 -17.27 -9.02 -14.67
C GLU A 72 -16.18 -8.73 -15.69
N PHE A 73 -15.99 -9.62 -16.67
CA PHE A 73 -15.02 -9.44 -17.74
C PHE A 73 -15.41 -8.26 -18.64
N VAL A 74 -16.68 -8.18 -19.04
CA VAL A 74 -17.19 -7.08 -19.88
C VAL A 74 -17.04 -5.74 -19.17
N PHE A 75 -17.33 -5.68 -17.87
CA PHE A 75 -17.17 -4.47 -17.08
C PHE A 75 -15.70 -4.02 -16.97
N GLU A 76 -14.79 -4.94 -16.65
CA GLU A 76 -13.35 -4.61 -16.58
C GLU A 76 -12.80 -4.11 -17.92
N GLN A 77 -13.18 -4.74 -19.03
CA GLN A 77 -12.76 -4.28 -20.35
C GLN A 77 -13.39 -2.92 -20.71
N MET A 78 -14.68 -2.71 -20.41
CA MET A 78 -15.35 -1.45 -20.73
C MET A 78 -14.77 -0.24 -19.98
N LYS A 79 -14.27 -0.42 -18.76
CA LYS A 79 -13.57 0.64 -18.02
C LYS A 79 -12.34 1.16 -18.76
N GLN A 80 -11.66 0.30 -19.52
CA GLN A 80 -10.47 0.68 -20.29
C GLN A 80 -10.82 1.46 -21.57
N TYR A 81 -11.99 1.21 -22.15
CA TYR A 81 -12.45 1.86 -23.39
C TYR A 81 -13.41 3.03 -23.16
N SER A 82 -13.95 3.19 -21.95
CA SER A 82 -14.68 4.38 -21.55
C SER A 82 -13.70 5.53 -21.30
N ASP A 83 -13.82 6.59 -22.08
CA ASP A 83 -13.13 7.86 -21.81
C ASP A 83 -13.41 8.27 -20.34
N ARG A 84 -12.42 8.82 -19.62
CA ARG A 84 -12.41 9.05 -18.14
C ARG A 84 -13.52 9.99 -17.60
N SER A 85 -14.50 10.32 -18.43
CA SER A 85 -15.64 11.20 -18.16
C SER A 85 -16.85 10.49 -17.52
N PHE A 86 -16.86 9.15 -17.44
CA PHE A 86 -17.94 8.38 -16.82
C PHE A 86 -17.50 7.72 -15.51
N SER A 87 -18.33 7.80 -14.47
CA SER A 87 -18.12 7.00 -13.26
C SER A 87 -18.34 5.51 -13.57
N GLU A 88 -17.62 4.65 -12.87
CA GLU A 88 -17.79 3.18 -12.96
C GLU A 88 -19.25 2.76 -12.72
N GLU A 89 -19.92 3.43 -11.80
CA GLU A 89 -21.33 3.22 -11.48
C GLU A 89 -22.24 3.59 -12.66
N ALA A 90 -21.95 4.67 -13.39
CA ALA A 90 -22.73 5.06 -14.56
C ALA A 90 -22.59 4.05 -15.70
N ILE A 91 -21.39 3.50 -15.92
CA ILE A 91 -21.12 2.45 -16.90
C ILE A 91 -21.88 1.17 -16.53
N LEU A 92 -21.75 0.70 -15.28
CA LEU A 92 -22.40 -0.53 -14.84
C LEU A 92 -23.93 -0.41 -14.91
N GLN A 93 -24.52 0.69 -14.41
CA GLN A 93 -25.97 0.85 -14.36
C GLN A 93 -26.60 1.16 -15.72
N SER A 94 -25.94 1.97 -16.55
CA SER A 94 -26.54 2.45 -17.80
C SER A 94 -26.25 1.55 -18.99
N ALA A 95 -25.14 0.81 -19.01
CA ALA A 95 -24.75 -0.02 -20.15
C ALA A 95 -24.81 -1.53 -19.87
N ILE A 96 -24.37 -1.99 -18.69
CA ILE A 96 -24.12 -3.43 -18.45
C ILE A 96 -25.29 -4.11 -17.73
N MET A 97 -25.74 -3.57 -16.60
CA MET A 97 -26.85 -4.13 -15.82
C MET A 97 -28.16 -4.30 -16.59
N PRO A 98 -28.54 -3.42 -17.54
CA PRO A 98 -29.75 -3.63 -18.35
C PRO A 98 -29.71 -4.91 -19.18
N VAL A 99 -28.52 -5.43 -19.49
CA VAL A 99 -28.31 -6.64 -20.30
C VAL A 99 -28.24 -7.90 -19.42
N TYR A 100 -27.65 -7.80 -18.23
CA TYR A 100 -27.39 -8.94 -17.32
C TYR A 100 -28.35 -8.96 -16.10
N LYS A 101 -29.65 -8.68 -16.30
CA LYS A 101 -30.65 -8.59 -15.20
C LYS A 101 -31.71 -9.70 -15.12
N THR A 102 -31.88 -10.58 -16.12
CA THR A 102 -32.94 -11.59 -16.09
C THR A 102 -32.55 -12.86 -15.31
N THR A 103 -32.90 -12.88 -14.02
CA THR A 103 -33.73 -13.93 -13.38
C THR A 103 -34.06 -13.55 -11.93
N GLY A 104 -35.31 -13.10 -11.69
CA GLY A 104 -35.89 -12.84 -10.35
C GLY A 104 -36.93 -11.71 -10.37
N PRO A 105 -38.12 -11.85 -9.76
CA PRO A 105 -39.33 -11.11 -10.15
C PRO A 105 -39.38 -9.65 -9.70
N ALA A 106 -40.06 -8.84 -10.52
CA ALA A 106 -40.25 -7.41 -10.38
C ALA A 106 -41.09 -7.03 -9.15
N ALA A 107 -40.61 -6.06 -8.37
CA ALA A 107 -41.43 -5.31 -7.42
C ALA A 107 -41.92 -4.03 -8.12
N THR A 108 -43.24 -3.87 -8.12
CA THR A 108 -43.98 -2.69 -8.56
C THR A 108 -43.67 -1.50 -7.66
N GLU A 109 -43.32 -0.36 -8.26
CA GLU A 109 -43.20 0.93 -7.59
C GLU A 109 -44.60 1.53 -7.38
N ASP A 110 -45.02 1.73 -6.12
CA ASP A 110 -46.09 2.65 -5.76
C ASP A 110 -45.49 4.00 -5.28
N PRO A 111 -46.19 5.13 -5.45
CA PRO A 111 -45.62 6.46 -5.28
C PRO A 111 -45.46 6.86 -3.81
N LEU A 112 -44.36 7.58 -3.53
CA LEU A 112 -44.08 8.24 -2.26
C LEU A 112 -45.20 9.22 -1.85
N PRO A 113 -45.66 9.22 -0.59
CA PRO A 113 -46.35 10.36 -0.01
C PRO A 113 -45.36 11.33 0.68
N ASP A 114 -45.72 12.61 0.62
CA ASP A 114 -44.94 13.79 1.02
C ASP A 114 -44.46 13.81 2.49
N GLU A 115 -43.30 14.43 2.71
CA GLU A 115 -42.73 14.75 4.02
C GLU A 115 -43.61 15.72 4.83
N PRO A 116 -43.64 15.55 6.17
CA PRO A 116 -43.70 16.71 7.03
C PRO A 116 -42.55 16.76 8.04
N GLU A 117 -41.90 17.92 8.02
CA GLU A 117 -41.28 18.73 9.07
C GLU A 117 -40.66 18.09 10.33
N THR A 118 -39.40 18.51 10.51
CA THR A 118 -38.53 18.52 11.68
C THR A 118 -39.19 18.63 13.06
N GLU A 119 -38.99 17.60 13.90
CA GLU A 119 -38.91 17.75 15.36
C GLU A 119 -37.68 17.02 15.92
N GLN A 120 -36.85 17.78 16.65
CA GLN A 120 -35.68 17.30 17.37
C GLN A 120 -36.07 16.37 18.52
N ARG A 121 -35.47 15.17 18.61
CA ARG A 121 -35.49 14.32 19.81
C ARG A 121 -34.09 13.79 20.16
N PRO A 122 -33.79 13.58 21.45
CA PRO A 122 -32.44 13.61 21.99
C PRO A 122 -31.65 12.31 21.78
N GLN A 123 -30.34 12.46 21.68
CA GLN A 123 -29.37 11.38 21.57
C GLN A 123 -29.47 10.41 22.76
N ARG A 124 -29.75 9.13 22.48
CA ARG A 124 -29.53 8.03 23.43
C ARG A 124 -28.19 7.38 23.14
N THR A 125 -27.25 7.58 24.06
CA THR A 125 -26.02 6.80 24.20
C THR A 125 -26.38 5.35 24.52
N HIS A 126 -26.11 4.42 23.61
CA HIS A 126 -26.06 3.00 23.95
C HIS A 126 -24.62 2.60 24.26
N THR A 127 -24.32 2.49 25.55
CA THR A 127 -23.16 1.80 26.08
C THR A 127 -23.22 0.33 25.66
N ILE A 128 -22.33 -0.10 24.76
CA ILE A 128 -22.13 -1.52 24.46
C ILE A 128 -21.29 -2.11 25.60
N GLN A 129 -21.92 -2.88 26.49
CA GLN A 129 -21.20 -3.75 27.41
C GLN A 129 -20.53 -4.87 26.61
N ARG A 130 -19.20 -4.96 26.69
CA ARG A 130 -18.41 -6.09 26.19
C ARG A 130 -18.81 -7.36 26.95
N ILE A 131 -19.43 -8.31 26.27
CA ILE A 131 -19.58 -9.67 26.79
C ILE A 131 -18.29 -10.42 26.44
N GLY A 132 -17.34 -10.40 27.37
CA GLY A 132 -16.24 -11.36 27.40
C GLY A 132 -16.78 -12.68 27.97
N GLY A 133 -16.86 -13.70 27.12
CA GLY A 133 -17.22 -15.04 27.53
C GLY A 133 -16.76 -16.03 26.46
N THR A 134 -15.85 -16.92 26.84
CA THR A 134 -15.53 -18.15 26.09
C THR A 134 -16.85 -18.90 25.80
N PRO A 135 -17.09 -19.40 24.57
CA PRO A 135 -18.33 -20.08 24.26
C PRO A 135 -18.36 -21.42 24.99
N THR A 136 -19.04 -21.44 26.14
CA THR A 136 -19.42 -22.67 26.82
C THR A 136 -20.76 -23.12 26.25
N LYS A 137 -20.79 -24.38 25.80
CA LYS A 137 -21.94 -25.09 25.21
C LYS A 137 -23.28 -24.62 25.78
N LYS A 138 -24.05 -23.90 24.95
CA LYS A 138 -25.51 -23.89 25.07
C LYS A 138 -26.05 -24.82 24.01
N ASN A 139 -26.65 -25.92 24.45
CA ASN A 139 -27.69 -26.64 23.69
C ASN A 139 -28.84 -25.66 23.42
N SER A 140 -28.70 -24.78 22.42
CA SER A 140 -29.83 -24.10 21.82
C SER A 140 -30.29 -24.95 20.65
N LEU A 141 -31.52 -25.48 20.73
CA LEU A 141 -32.19 -26.12 19.61
C LEU A 141 -32.00 -25.26 18.36
N LEU A 142 -31.37 -25.82 17.32
CA LEU A 142 -31.20 -25.13 16.05
C LEU A 142 -32.58 -24.64 15.56
N PRO A 143 -32.68 -23.40 15.04
CA PRO A 143 -33.94 -22.83 14.59
C PRO A 143 -34.59 -23.75 13.55
N LYS A 144 -35.89 -24.04 13.69
CA LYS A 144 -36.62 -24.89 12.73
C LYS A 144 -36.73 -24.21 11.37
N GLY A 145 -36.70 -25.00 10.29
CA GLY A 145 -36.80 -24.54 8.90
C GLY A 145 -35.44 -24.41 8.21
N LYS A 146 -35.41 -23.75 7.05
CA LYS A 146 -34.23 -23.72 6.14
C LYS A 146 -32.93 -23.27 6.80
N ILE A 147 -32.98 -22.33 7.74
CA ILE A 147 -31.78 -21.87 8.46
C ILE A 147 -31.23 -22.98 9.35
N GLY A 148 -32.08 -23.78 10.02
CA GLY A 148 -31.63 -24.93 10.81
C GLY A 148 -30.99 -26.03 9.97
N GLU A 149 -31.51 -26.27 8.77
CA GLU A 149 -30.91 -27.21 7.81
C GLU A 149 -29.50 -26.77 7.39
N VAL A 150 -29.33 -25.48 7.11
CA VAL A 150 -28.01 -24.89 6.78
C VAL A 150 -27.03 -25.03 7.94
N LEU A 151 -27.45 -24.67 9.15
CA LEU A 151 -26.59 -24.74 10.34
C LEU A 151 -26.19 -26.19 10.65
N SER A 152 -27.13 -27.13 10.53
CA SER A 152 -26.85 -28.57 10.72
C SER A 152 -25.87 -29.09 9.67
N PHE A 153 -26.02 -28.68 8.41
CA PHE A 153 -25.11 -29.04 7.33
C PHE A 153 -23.69 -28.51 7.59
N ILE A 154 -23.56 -27.24 8.00
CA ILE A 154 -22.25 -26.65 8.29
C ILE A 154 -21.59 -27.35 9.48
N GLU A 155 -22.32 -27.60 10.58
CA GLU A 155 -21.78 -28.30 11.77
C GLU A 155 -21.32 -29.73 11.47
N MET A 156 -21.99 -30.43 10.54
CA MET A 156 -21.64 -31.80 10.16
C MET A 156 -20.40 -31.86 9.26
N GLU A 157 -20.29 -30.93 8.31
CA GLU A 157 -19.27 -30.96 7.26
C GLU A 157 -18.02 -30.12 7.57
N TYR A 158 -18.12 -29.21 8.54
CA TYR A 158 -17.08 -28.24 8.90
C TYR A 158 -16.89 -28.20 10.42
N PRO A 159 -15.81 -28.82 10.93
CA PRO A 159 -15.48 -28.79 12.34
C PRO A 159 -15.31 -27.36 12.86
N GLU A 160 -15.60 -27.15 14.14
CA GLU A 160 -15.39 -25.87 14.81
C GLU A 160 -13.94 -25.38 14.65
N GLY A 161 -13.77 -24.11 14.27
CA GLY A 161 -12.44 -23.51 14.05
C GLY A 161 -11.73 -23.89 12.74
N SER A 162 -12.41 -24.58 11.81
CA SER A 162 -11.95 -24.82 10.44
C SER A 162 -12.07 -23.57 9.53
N ILE A 163 -12.91 -22.61 9.95
CA ILE A 163 -13.22 -21.38 9.23
C ILE A 163 -12.65 -20.20 9.99
N LEU A 164 -11.80 -19.41 9.33
CA LEU A 164 -11.21 -18.19 9.86
C LEU A 164 -11.70 -17.00 9.04
N PHE A 165 -11.87 -15.85 9.67
CA PHE A 165 -12.12 -14.59 8.99
C PHE A 165 -10.96 -13.63 9.22
N ASN A 166 -10.28 -13.27 8.13
CA ASN A 166 -9.17 -12.33 8.18
C ASN A 166 -9.73 -10.90 8.27
N GLU A 167 -9.56 -10.27 9.43
CA GLU A 167 -10.05 -8.91 9.68
C GLU A 167 -9.39 -7.86 8.79
N MET A 168 -8.17 -8.10 8.33
CA MET A 168 -7.45 -7.19 7.41
C MET A 168 -7.98 -7.33 6.01
N THR A 169 -8.06 -8.53 5.42
CA THR A 169 -8.49 -8.68 4.01
C THR A 169 -10.00 -8.73 3.84
N LYS A 170 -10.75 -8.92 4.93
CA LYS A 170 -12.20 -9.21 4.97
C LYS A 170 -12.56 -10.46 4.18
N GLN A 171 -11.66 -11.43 4.13
CA GLN A 171 -11.84 -12.69 3.42
C GLN A 171 -11.93 -13.87 4.40
N MET A 172 -12.66 -14.89 3.98
CA MET A 172 -12.76 -16.16 4.69
C MET A 172 -11.62 -17.09 4.27
N VAL A 173 -10.94 -17.67 5.25
CA VAL A 173 -9.85 -18.63 5.07
C VAL A 173 -10.29 -19.97 5.64
N PHE A 174 -10.17 -21.04 4.86
CA PHE A 174 -10.57 -22.38 5.25
C PHE A 174 -9.34 -23.26 5.40
N LYS A 175 -9.15 -23.88 6.57
CA LYS A 175 -7.97 -24.70 6.86
C LYS A 175 -7.87 -25.95 5.98
N ASP A 176 -9.01 -26.47 5.52
CA ASP A 176 -9.09 -27.72 4.76
C ASP A 176 -9.01 -27.50 3.23
N GLY A 177 -8.59 -26.32 2.77
CA GLY A 177 -8.53 -25.97 1.34
C GLY A 177 -9.90 -25.87 0.66
N LYS A 178 -11.00 -25.89 1.44
CA LYS A 178 -12.36 -25.67 0.95
C LYS A 178 -12.58 -24.18 0.63
N THR A 179 -13.65 -23.87 -0.10
CA THR A 179 -14.04 -22.49 -0.42
C THR A 179 -15.53 -22.30 -0.15
N VAL A 180 -15.97 -21.05 0.07
CA VAL A 180 -17.41 -20.71 0.16
C VAL A 180 -18.19 -21.30 -1.02
N ASP A 181 -17.62 -21.28 -2.21
CA ASP A 181 -18.23 -21.81 -3.43
C ASP A 181 -18.49 -23.30 -3.34
N LYS A 182 -17.53 -24.05 -2.79
CA LYS A 182 -17.69 -25.49 -2.57
C LYS A 182 -18.78 -25.77 -1.53
N ILE A 183 -18.78 -25.05 -0.41
CA ILE A 183 -19.85 -25.17 0.61
C ILE A 183 -21.21 -24.92 -0.02
N TYR A 184 -21.31 -23.87 -0.83
CA TYR A 184 -22.53 -23.48 -1.51
C TYR A 184 -23.03 -24.56 -2.47
N VAL A 185 -22.14 -25.18 -3.25
CA VAL A 185 -22.48 -26.27 -4.17
C VAL A 185 -22.91 -27.54 -3.43
N ASP A 186 -22.20 -27.93 -2.38
CA ASP A 186 -22.50 -29.14 -1.60
C ASP A 186 -23.86 -29.02 -0.88
N MET A 187 -24.13 -27.84 -0.34
CA MET A 187 -25.40 -27.44 0.25
C MET A 187 -26.55 -27.51 -0.78
N LEU A 188 -26.38 -26.96 -1.98
CA LEU A 188 -27.37 -27.04 -3.07
C LEU A 188 -27.64 -28.49 -3.49
N THR A 189 -26.59 -29.32 -3.56
CA THR A 189 -26.67 -30.74 -3.92
C THR A 189 -27.45 -31.54 -2.85
N SER A 190 -27.35 -31.13 -1.60
CA SER A 190 -28.09 -31.69 -0.47
C SER A 190 -29.55 -31.19 -0.37
N GLY A 191 -30.03 -30.43 -1.37
CA GLY A 191 -31.39 -29.89 -1.42
C GLY A 191 -31.60 -28.61 -0.62
N ILE A 192 -30.56 -28.08 0.02
CA ILE A 192 -30.63 -26.87 0.84
C ILE A 192 -30.44 -25.65 -0.06
N ARG A 193 -31.44 -24.76 -0.09
CA ARG A 193 -31.45 -23.55 -0.93
C ARG A 193 -31.64 -22.28 -0.12
N LEU A 194 -30.62 -21.43 -0.11
CA LEU A 194 -30.66 -20.03 0.28
C LEU A 194 -29.66 -19.25 -0.62
N PRO A 195 -29.75 -17.90 -0.68
CA PRO A 195 -28.77 -17.06 -1.38
C PRO A 195 -27.33 -17.25 -0.89
N LYS A 196 -26.36 -17.14 -1.80
CA LYS A 196 -24.94 -17.25 -1.47
C LYS A 196 -24.47 -16.17 -0.47
N GLN A 197 -25.04 -14.97 -0.56
CA GLN A 197 -24.70 -13.88 0.37
C GLN A 197 -25.12 -14.24 1.80
N ASP A 198 -26.32 -14.79 1.99
CA ASP A 198 -26.80 -15.25 3.30
C ASP A 198 -25.89 -16.35 3.87
N LEU A 199 -25.40 -17.27 3.02
CA LEU A 199 -24.39 -18.25 3.44
C LEU A 199 -23.10 -17.57 3.92
N ILE A 200 -22.58 -16.60 3.17
CA ILE A 200 -21.37 -15.85 3.56
C ILE A 200 -21.57 -15.17 4.91
N ASP A 201 -22.71 -14.51 5.12
CA ASP A 201 -23.01 -13.82 6.36
C ASP A 201 -23.18 -14.81 7.52
N ILE A 202 -23.84 -15.96 7.31
CA ILE A 202 -23.94 -17.02 8.33
C ILE A 202 -22.54 -17.55 8.70
N LEU A 203 -21.71 -17.88 7.71
CA LEU A 203 -20.36 -18.40 7.96
C LEU A 203 -19.51 -17.36 8.70
N ARG A 204 -19.56 -16.08 8.29
CA ARG A 204 -18.79 -14.99 8.91
C ARG A 204 -19.23 -14.70 10.34
N GLU A 205 -20.53 -14.58 10.60
CA GLU A 205 -21.05 -14.12 11.89
C GLU A 205 -21.17 -15.24 12.93
N ARG A 206 -21.29 -16.51 12.50
CA ARG A 206 -21.54 -17.63 13.43
C ARG A 206 -20.43 -18.66 13.54
N TYR A 207 -19.67 -18.92 12.47
CA TYR A 207 -18.70 -20.02 12.43
C TYR A 207 -17.26 -19.57 12.34
N ALA A 208 -17.00 -18.43 11.70
CA ALA A 208 -15.65 -17.95 11.51
C ALA A 208 -15.04 -17.48 12.83
N ILE A 209 -13.83 -17.95 13.11
CA ILE A 209 -12.98 -17.33 14.12
C ILE A 209 -12.35 -16.09 13.48
N HIS A 210 -12.71 -14.92 13.98
CA HIS A 210 -12.14 -13.65 13.53
C HIS A 210 -10.71 -13.54 14.05
N TYR A 211 -9.78 -13.19 13.16
CA TYR A 211 -8.39 -12.97 13.52
C TYR A 211 -7.79 -11.81 12.73
N HIS A 212 -6.87 -11.10 13.38
CA HIS A 212 -6.06 -10.07 12.75
C HIS A 212 -4.63 -10.61 12.60
N PRO A 213 -4.14 -10.89 11.38
CA PRO A 213 -2.86 -11.57 11.15
C PRO A 213 -1.69 -10.95 11.93
N ILE A 214 -1.55 -9.62 11.86
CA ILE A 214 -0.44 -8.92 12.53
C ILE A 214 -0.55 -8.99 14.05
N ARG A 215 -1.75 -8.84 14.63
CA ARG A 215 -1.94 -8.93 16.09
C ARG A 215 -1.63 -10.34 16.58
N GLN A 216 -2.18 -11.35 15.90
CA GLN A 216 -1.94 -12.76 16.22
C GLN A 216 -0.46 -13.12 16.14
N TYR A 217 0.25 -12.63 15.12
CA TYR A 217 1.69 -12.81 14.99
C TYR A 217 2.44 -12.26 16.21
N PHE A 218 2.24 -10.97 16.55
CA PHE A 218 2.91 -10.37 17.70
C PHE A 218 2.49 -10.99 19.04
N ASP A 219 1.24 -11.41 19.19
CA ASP A 219 0.77 -12.11 20.38
C ASP A 219 1.48 -13.47 20.53
N GLY A 220 1.63 -14.22 19.44
CA GLY A 220 2.38 -15.48 19.42
C GLY A 220 3.88 -15.31 19.71
N LEU A 221 4.48 -14.17 19.39
CA LEU A 221 5.87 -13.89 19.77
C LEU A 221 6.05 -13.80 21.29
N PHE A 222 5.09 -13.21 22.01
CA PHE A 222 5.13 -13.15 23.48
C PHE A 222 4.92 -14.51 24.16
N GLU A 223 4.30 -15.47 23.46
CA GLU A 223 4.17 -16.85 23.93
C GLU A 223 5.44 -17.67 23.67
N LYS A 224 6.20 -17.31 22.64
CA LYS A 224 7.33 -18.10 22.15
C LYS A 224 8.69 -17.70 22.76
N TYR A 225 8.87 -16.43 23.09
CA TYR A 225 10.15 -15.89 23.54
C TYR A 225 9.98 -15.05 24.79
N ASP A 226 10.94 -15.11 25.72
CA ASP A 226 11.09 -14.10 26.76
C ASP A 226 11.97 -12.95 26.26
N TYR A 227 11.90 -11.78 26.92
CA TYR A 227 12.71 -10.62 26.53
C TYR A 227 14.22 -10.92 26.53
N SER A 228 14.69 -11.74 27.49
CA SER A 228 16.11 -12.14 27.58
C SER A 228 16.58 -12.98 26.40
N ASP A 229 15.67 -13.62 25.65
CA ASP A 229 16.01 -14.45 24.49
C ASP A 229 16.20 -13.63 23.21
N VAL A 230 15.75 -12.37 23.24
CA VAL A 230 15.60 -11.51 22.07
C VAL A 230 16.29 -10.16 22.22
N GLU A 231 16.65 -9.73 23.42
CA GLU A 231 17.42 -8.51 23.66
C GLU A 231 18.70 -8.48 22.81
N GLY A 232 18.91 -7.39 22.05
CA GLY A 232 20.03 -7.23 21.13
C GLY A 232 19.82 -7.79 19.72
N SER A 233 18.65 -8.35 19.40
CA SER A 233 18.34 -8.83 18.05
C SER A 233 18.23 -7.70 17.03
N ILE A 234 17.63 -6.57 17.41
CA ILE A 234 17.55 -5.35 16.60
C ILE A 234 18.94 -4.81 16.31
N GLU A 235 19.81 -4.74 17.33
CA GLU A 235 21.20 -4.29 17.17
C GLU A 235 22.00 -5.24 16.28
N ALA A 236 21.83 -6.55 16.46
CA ALA A 236 22.44 -7.55 15.58
C ALA A 236 22.03 -7.33 14.11
N LEU A 237 20.75 -7.04 13.85
CA LEU A 237 20.28 -6.78 12.49
C LEU A 237 20.76 -5.43 11.94
N SER A 238 20.70 -4.37 12.74
CA SER A 238 21.13 -3.03 12.30
C SER A 238 22.63 -2.98 12.00
N SER A 239 23.45 -3.75 12.74
CA SER A 239 24.89 -3.89 12.50
C SER A 239 25.24 -4.53 11.15
N CYS A 240 24.28 -5.19 10.49
CA CYS A 240 24.45 -5.71 9.13
C CYS A 240 24.34 -4.59 8.06
N ILE A 241 23.88 -3.39 8.42
CA ILE A 241 23.81 -2.23 7.56
C ILE A 241 24.95 -1.27 7.92
N GLN A 242 25.82 -0.99 6.95
CA GLN A 242 26.93 -0.05 7.11
C GLN A 242 26.48 1.36 6.70
N ALA A 243 25.91 2.12 7.63
CA ALA A 243 25.46 3.49 7.40
C ALA A 243 26.58 4.50 7.73
N LYS A 244 26.61 5.63 6.99
CA LYS A 244 27.57 6.71 7.24
C LYS A 244 27.37 7.31 8.64
N GLU A 245 26.12 7.54 9.04
CA GLU A 245 25.70 7.99 10.37
C GLU A 245 25.20 6.82 11.22
N GLN A 246 26.05 5.81 11.50
CA GLN A 246 25.66 4.53 12.10
C GLN A 246 24.86 4.64 13.40
N GLN A 247 25.30 5.45 14.37
CA GLN A 247 24.61 5.58 15.67
C GLN A 247 23.18 6.13 15.52
N LEU A 248 23.00 7.12 14.62
CA LEU A 248 21.68 7.67 14.32
C LEU A 248 20.82 6.66 13.57
N PHE A 249 21.40 5.91 12.63
CA PHE A 249 20.73 4.82 11.94
C PHE A 249 20.22 3.76 12.91
N ASP A 250 21.07 3.26 13.81
CA ASP A 250 20.71 2.22 14.78
C ASP A 250 19.54 2.68 15.67
N SER A 251 19.61 3.93 16.16
CA SER A 251 18.52 4.51 16.96
C SER A 251 17.22 4.64 16.16
N MET A 252 17.28 5.23 14.96
CA MET A 252 16.09 5.43 14.13
C MET A 252 15.49 4.12 13.64
N PHE A 253 16.32 3.12 13.32
CA PHE A 253 15.88 1.78 12.93
C PHE A 253 15.11 1.10 14.07
N ARG A 254 15.66 1.11 15.29
CA ARG A 254 14.99 0.60 16.51
C ARG A 254 13.65 1.27 16.73
N LYS A 255 13.60 2.61 16.67
CA LYS A 255 12.36 3.39 16.83
C LYS A 255 11.35 3.09 15.73
N HIS A 256 11.79 2.96 14.50
CA HIS A 256 10.93 2.65 13.36
C HIS A 256 10.30 1.26 13.48
N LEU A 257 11.04 0.25 13.97
CA LEU A 257 10.47 -1.07 14.26
C LEU A 257 9.40 -1.01 15.37
N ILE A 258 9.69 -0.33 16.49
CA ILE A 258 8.73 -0.16 17.61
C ILE A 258 7.42 0.47 17.11
N ARG A 259 7.51 1.53 16.30
CA ARG A 259 6.34 2.19 15.71
C ARG A 259 5.61 1.31 14.70
N SER A 260 6.33 0.47 13.99
CA SER A 260 5.74 -0.49 13.05
C SER A 260 4.89 -1.53 13.80
N VAL A 261 5.38 -2.04 14.94
CA VAL A 261 4.58 -2.90 15.82
C VAL A 261 3.31 -2.19 16.27
N GLU A 262 3.45 -0.97 16.78
CA GLU A 262 2.32 -0.19 17.29
C GLU A 262 1.24 0.02 16.22
N GLN A 263 1.63 0.47 15.03
CA GLN A 263 0.69 0.71 13.95
C GLN A 263 0.07 -0.59 13.41
N GLY A 264 0.87 -1.65 13.22
CA GLY A 264 0.38 -2.94 12.74
C GLY A 264 -0.66 -3.58 13.67
N ARG A 265 -0.66 -3.21 14.95
CA ARG A 265 -1.67 -3.62 15.94
C ARG A 265 -2.89 -2.68 16.00
N GLY A 266 -2.92 -1.61 15.20
CA GLY A 266 -3.97 -0.60 15.18
C GLY A 266 -3.80 0.52 16.21
N GLY A 267 -2.56 0.77 16.66
CA GLY A 267 -2.20 1.86 17.56
C GLY A 267 -1.88 3.16 16.81
N HIS A 268 -0.93 3.93 17.33
CA HIS A 268 -0.49 5.18 16.72
C HIS A 268 0.13 4.97 15.34
N THR A 269 -0.13 5.92 14.44
CA THR A 269 0.39 5.91 13.07
C THR A 269 1.91 6.09 13.06
N ASN A 270 2.60 5.20 12.36
CA ASN A 270 4.00 5.36 12.02
C ASN A 270 4.14 6.38 10.88
N ARG A 271 4.53 7.60 11.25
CA ARG A 271 4.69 8.74 10.32
C ARG A 271 6.05 8.76 9.60
N PHE A 272 6.95 7.85 9.94
CA PHE A 272 8.29 7.82 9.38
C PHE A 272 8.39 6.87 8.19
N ILE A 273 9.25 7.22 7.24
CA ILE A 273 9.72 6.40 6.14
C ILE A 273 11.22 6.22 6.34
N LEU A 274 11.67 4.99 6.57
CA LEU A 274 13.10 4.69 6.62
C LEU A 274 13.61 4.45 5.20
N VAL A 275 14.57 5.26 4.75
CA VAL A 275 15.10 5.20 3.38
C VAL A 275 16.53 4.74 3.37
N LEU A 276 16.81 3.65 2.65
CA LEU A 276 18.16 3.19 2.37
C LEU A 276 18.66 3.82 1.06
N VAL A 277 19.71 4.63 1.15
CA VAL A 277 20.29 5.36 0.01
C VAL A 277 21.66 4.80 -0.33
N SER A 278 21.86 4.37 -1.57
CA SER A 278 23.20 3.96 -2.06
C SER A 278 23.29 4.10 -3.56
N GLU A 279 24.31 4.81 -4.04
CA GLU A 279 24.66 4.97 -5.46
C GLU A 279 24.97 3.64 -6.15
N LYS A 280 25.50 2.66 -5.41
CA LYS A 280 25.77 1.33 -5.94
C LYS A 280 24.47 0.55 -6.13
N GLN A 281 24.19 0.18 -7.37
CA GLN A 281 23.11 -0.76 -7.71
C GLN A 281 23.41 -2.16 -7.18
N TYR A 282 22.37 -2.98 -7.01
CA TYR A 282 22.45 -4.38 -6.57
C TYR A 282 23.09 -4.61 -5.19
N MET A 283 23.06 -3.61 -4.30
CA MET A 283 23.55 -3.75 -2.91
C MET A 283 22.66 -4.62 -2.02
N GLY A 284 21.45 -4.99 -2.48
CA GLY A 284 20.50 -5.79 -1.70
C GLY A 284 19.58 -4.98 -0.79
N LYS A 285 19.34 -3.69 -1.08
CA LYS A 285 18.45 -2.81 -0.31
C LYS A 285 17.02 -3.35 -0.23
N SER A 286 16.41 -3.61 -1.40
CA SER A 286 15.08 -4.20 -1.50
C SER A 286 15.01 -5.58 -0.84
N GLU A 287 16.04 -6.40 -1.00
CA GLU A 287 16.10 -7.73 -0.38
C GLU A 287 16.17 -7.65 1.15
N PHE A 288 16.92 -6.68 1.68
CA PHE A 288 16.95 -6.42 3.12
C PHE A 288 15.59 -5.96 3.64
N ILE A 289 14.92 -5.02 2.93
CA ILE A 289 13.58 -4.55 3.32
C ILE A 289 12.56 -5.70 3.24
N LYS A 290 12.65 -6.55 2.21
CA LYS A 290 11.83 -7.75 2.07
C LYS A 290 12.08 -8.75 3.20
N TYR A 291 13.34 -8.92 3.61
CA TYR A 291 13.71 -9.76 4.75
C TYR A 291 13.10 -9.28 6.07
N LEU A 292 12.83 -7.98 6.22
CA LEU A 292 12.12 -7.47 7.40
C LEU A 292 10.69 -7.98 7.51
N ASN A 293 10.09 -8.48 6.42
CA ASN A 293 8.73 -8.99 6.44
C ASN A 293 8.67 -10.38 7.08
N PRO A 294 7.99 -10.56 8.23
CA PRO A 294 7.91 -11.86 8.89
C PRO A 294 6.77 -12.75 8.37
N PHE A 295 6.00 -12.30 7.38
CA PHE A 295 4.78 -12.97 6.91
C PHE A 295 5.01 -13.80 5.63
N ASP A 296 6.18 -14.40 5.45
CA ASP A 296 6.50 -15.29 4.32
C ASP A 296 6.21 -14.68 2.92
N GLY A 297 6.37 -13.36 2.80
CA GLY A 297 6.08 -12.61 1.57
C GLY A 297 4.64 -12.09 1.45
N GLU A 298 3.71 -12.54 2.30
CA GLU A 298 2.40 -11.91 2.46
C GLU A 298 2.51 -10.55 3.17
N LEU A 299 1.46 -9.74 3.11
CA LEU A 299 1.39 -8.42 3.77
C LEU A 299 2.58 -7.49 3.42
N TYR A 300 3.11 -7.62 2.19
CA TYR A 300 4.19 -6.81 1.66
C TYR A 300 3.81 -6.25 0.29
N ALA A 301 4.05 -4.96 0.09
CA ALA A 301 3.83 -4.28 -1.20
C ALA A 301 5.05 -3.48 -1.63
N GLU A 302 5.36 -3.53 -2.92
CA GLU A 302 6.49 -2.81 -3.55
C GLU A 302 6.05 -1.49 -4.22
N LYS A 303 4.74 -1.25 -4.31
CA LYS A 303 4.15 -0.09 -4.97
C LYS A 303 2.88 0.36 -4.24
N LEU A 304 2.61 1.65 -4.32
CA LEU A 304 1.31 2.21 -3.97
C LEU A 304 0.42 2.13 -5.20
N ASP A 305 -0.63 1.31 -5.14
CA ASP A 305 -1.64 1.25 -6.20
C ASP A 305 -2.48 2.52 -6.23
N THR A 306 -3.23 2.73 -7.33
CA THR A 306 -4.20 3.83 -7.47
C THR A 306 -5.18 3.88 -6.29
N ASN A 307 -5.47 2.74 -5.66
CA ASN A 307 -6.23 2.64 -4.42
C ASN A 307 -5.31 2.33 -3.22
N HIS A 308 -4.48 3.29 -2.85
CA HIS A 308 -3.54 3.19 -1.72
C HIS A 308 -4.22 2.77 -0.41
N MET A 309 -5.50 3.15 -0.20
CA MET A 309 -6.31 2.81 0.99
C MET A 309 -6.34 1.29 1.27
N LEU A 310 -6.34 0.45 0.22
CA LEU A 310 -6.31 -1.00 0.37
C LEU A 310 -4.89 -1.51 0.67
N THR A 311 -3.90 -1.00 -0.06
CA THR A 311 -2.48 -1.31 0.15
C THR A 311 -2.07 -1.02 1.59
N LEU A 312 -2.55 0.07 2.18
CA LEU A 312 -2.20 0.49 3.53
C LEU A 312 -2.86 -0.34 4.63
N ALA A 313 -4.05 -0.87 4.36
CA ALA A 313 -4.81 -1.65 5.32
C ALA A 313 -4.55 -3.16 5.23
N GLN A 314 -4.03 -3.65 4.11
CA GLN A 314 -3.77 -5.07 3.88
C GLN A 314 -2.29 -5.45 3.92
N ASN A 315 -1.38 -4.50 4.10
CA ASN A 315 0.05 -4.78 4.20
C ASN A 315 0.63 -4.31 5.55
N PHE A 316 1.67 -4.98 5.99
CA PHE A 316 2.48 -4.59 7.14
C PHE A 316 3.68 -3.75 6.72
N ILE A 317 4.31 -4.10 5.60
CA ILE A 317 5.43 -3.36 5.00
C ILE A 317 5.04 -2.88 3.60
N VAL A 318 5.24 -1.59 3.35
CA VAL A 318 5.19 -1.00 2.01
C VAL A 318 6.57 -0.47 1.69
N ASN A 319 7.26 -1.11 0.75
CA ASN A 319 8.55 -0.69 0.25
C ASN A 319 8.35 0.21 -0.98
N LEU A 320 8.73 1.48 -0.89
CA LEU A 320 8.75 2.43 -1.99
C LEU A 320 10.06 2.25 -2.75
N GLU A 321 10.03 1.45 -3.82
CA GLU A 321 11.18 1.26 -4.70
C GLU A 321 11.32 2.41 -5.70
N GLU A 322 12.56 2.66 -6.12
CA GLU A 322 12.89 3.64 -7.16
C GLU A 322 12.40 5.06 -6.85
N LEU A 323 12.57 5.55 -5.61
CA LEU A 323 12.15 6.92 -5.22
C LEU A 323 12.72 8.00 -6.15
N GLU A 324 13.86 7.77 -6.80
CA GLU A 324 14.42 8.71 -7.77
C GLU A 324 13.53 8.96 -9.00
N THR A 325 12.53 8.11 -9.25
CA THR A 325 11.56 8.26 -10.34
C THR A 325 10.34 9.09 -9.93
N PHE A 326 10.13 9.28 -8.62
CA PHE A 326 8.97 9.98 -8.10
C PHE A 326 9.09 11.47 -8.37
N SER A 327 8.02 12.04 -8.91
CA SER A 327 7.91 13.48 -9.07
C SER A 327 7.67 14.15 -7.71
N LYS A 328 7.89 15.47 -7.63
CA LYS A 328 7.54 16.24 -6.42
C LYS A 328 6.07 16.08 -6.01
N ARG A 329 5.18 15.86 -6.98
CA ARG A 329 3.76 15.60 -6.72
C ARG A 329 3.58 14.27 -6.00
N ASP A 330 4.24 13.22 -6.48
CA ASP A 330 4.12 11.88 -5.91
C ASP A 330 4.68 11.83 -4.48
N LEU A 331 5.78 12.53 -4.22
CA LEU A 331 6.35 12.67 -2.87
C LEU A 331 5.41 13.40 -1.91
N ASN A 332 4.74 14.46 -2.37
CA ASN A 332 3.74 15.18 -1.57
C ASN A 332 2.49 14.34 -1.32
N GLU A 333 2.08 13.53 -2.29
CA GLU A 333 1.00 12.57 -2.15
C GLU A 333 1.34 11.51 -1.09
N ILE A 334 2.56 10.95 -1.11
CA ILE A 334 3.05 10.04 -0.07
C ILE A 334 2.98 10.70 1.31
N LYS A 335 3.40 11.96 1.47
CA LYS A 335 3.30 12.67 2.76
C LYS A 335 1.85 12.80 3.24
N SER A 336 0.92 13.08 2.32
CA SER A 336 -0.50 13.17 2.61
C SER A 336 -1.03 11.80 3.07
N ILE A 337 -0.70 10.74 2.33
CA ILE A 337 -1.04 9.36 2.65
C ILE A 337 -0.52 8.97 4.05
N ILE A 338 0.73 9.30 4.37
CA ILE A 338 1.33 8.95 5.66
C ILE A 338 0.65 9.67 6.83
N SER A 339 0.09 10.85 6.58
CA SER A 339 -0.60 11.65 7.58
C SER A 339 -2.04 11.16 7.82
N SER A 340 -2.58 10.34 6.92
CA SER A 340 -3.86 9.65 7.08
C SER A 340 -3.70 8.49 8.06
N SER A 341 -4.57 8.45 9.07
CA SER A 341 -4.59 7.39 10.09
C SER A 341 -5.72 6.38 9.90
N HIS A 342 -6.83 6.78 9.27
CA HIS A 342 -8.05 5.98 9.14
C HIS A 342 -8.73 6.25 7.80
N GLU A 343 -9.13 5.17 7.15
CA GLU A 343 -9.40 5.19 5.72
C GLU A 343 -10.76 4.53 5.46
N SER A 344 -11.79 5.37 5.38
CA SER A 344 -13.15 4.93 5.09
C SER A 344 -13.25 4.55 3.62
N ILE A 345 -13.33 3.26 3.34
CA ILE A 345 -13.53 2.73 1.99
C ILE A 345 -15.02 2.45 1.81
N ARG A 346 -15.63 3.09 0.80
CA ARG A 346 -16.96 2.73 0.35
C ARG A 346 -16.85 1.58 -0.63
N LYS A 347 -17.24 0.37 -0.23
CA LYS A 347 -17.40 -0.74 -1.19
C LYS A 347 -18.54 -0.39 -2.15
N LEU A 348 -18.31 -0.64 -3.44
CA LEU A 348 -19.37 -0.50 -4.44
C LEU A 348 -20.51 -1.47 -4.11
N TYR A 349 -21.74 -0.95 -4.16
CA TYR A 349 -23.00 -1.67 -3.94
C TYR A 349 -23.30 -2.15 -2.50
N THR A 350 -22.50 -1.79 -1.48
CA THR A 350 -22.90 -1.90 -0.06
C THR A 350 -23.42 -0.56 0.46
N GLN A 351 -24.53 -0.58 1.22
CA GLN A 351 -25.12 0.65 1.79
C GLN A 351 -24.25 1.27 2.90
N GLN A 352 -23.47 0.45 3.60
CA GLN A 352 -22.54 0.89 4.66
C GLN A 352 -21.18 1.32 4.08
N MET A 353 -20.49 2.18 4.82
CA MET A 353 -19.05 2.41 4.67
C MET A 353 -18.30 1.43 5.58
N GLU A 354 -17.24 0.81 5.07
CA GLU A 354 -16.32 0.03 5.90
C GLU A 354 -15.11 0.91 6.21
N THR A 355 -14.77 1.06 7.48
CA THR A 355 -13.53 1.74 7.89
C THR A 355 -12.39 0.73 7.93
N TRP A 356 -11.32 1.05 7.21
CA TRP A 356 -10.09 0.28 7.21
C TRP A 356 -9.04 1.04 8.01
N SER A 357 -8.40 0.34 8.94
CA SER A 357 -7.30 0.89 9.72
C SER A 357 -6.00 0.62 8.99
N ARG A 358 -5.15 1.63 8.89
CA ARG A 358 -3.82 1.47 8.30
C ARG A 358 -2.95 0.59 9.20
N THR A 359 -2.37 -0.45 8.61
CA THR A 359 -1.39 -1.35 9.24
C THR A 359 0.02 -1.14 8.69
N ALA A 360 0.14 -0.60 7.47
CA ALA A 360 1.37 -0.53 6.70
C ALA A 360 2.39 0.52 7.16
N SER A 361 3.59 0.08 7.51
CA SER A 361 4.76 0.93 7.75
C SER A 361 5.60 1.08 6.48
N PHE A 362 6.11 2.28 6.27
CA PHE A 362 6.78 2.64 5.02
C PHE A 362 8.30 2.50 5.13
N TRP A 363 8.83 1.82 4.13
CA TRP A 363 10.24 1.68 3.87
C TRP A 363 10.50 2.17 2.47
N ALA A 364 11.73 2.55 2.16
CA ALA A 364 12.07 2.92 0.81
C ALA A 364 13.53 2.64 0.49
N SER A 365 13.81 2.53 -0.80
CA SER A 365 15.18 2.46 -1.29
C SER A 365 15.36 3.33 -2.53
N THR A 366 16.54 3.95 -2.63
CA THR A 366 16.91 4.80 -3.78
C THR A 366 18.37 4.63 -4.12
N ASN A 367 18.68 4.84 -5.40
CA ASN A 367 20.06 4.91 -5.86
C ASN A 367 20.57 6.34 -5.99
N LYS A 368 19.72 7.35 -5.80
CA LYS A 368 20.09 8.75 -5.94
C LYS A 368 19.82 9.54 -4.68
N ASP A 369 20.75 10.46 -4.41
CA ASP A 369 20.51 11.58 -3.53
C ASP A 369 19.53 12.57 -4.17
N GLY A 370 19.07 13.55 -3.39
CA GLY A 370 18.28 14.65 -3.91
C GLY A 370 16.82 14.33 -4.18
N PHE A 371 16.18 13.45 -3.40
CA PHE A 371 14.74 13.18 -3.55
C PHE A 371 13.86 14.03 -2.62
N LEU A 372 14.42 14.79 -1.67
CA LEU A 372 13.64 15.61 -0.74
C LEU A 372 13.38 17.00 -1.31
N SER A 373 12.14 17.33 -1.68
CA SER A 373 11.88 18.58 -2.43
C SER A 373 11.37 19.77 -1.60
N ASP A 374 11.22 19.61 -0.28
CA ASP A 374 10.34 20.45 0.52
C ASP A 374 10.96 20.86 1.87
N VAL A 375 10.28 21.73 2.61
CA VAL A 375 10.74 22.20 3.93
C VAL A 375 10.29 21.26 5.05
N GLU A 376 9.13 20.60 4.95
CA GLU A 376 8.74 19.51 5.85
C GLU A 376 9.29 18.15 5.36
N ASN A 377 10.54 17.82 5.72
CA ASN A 377 11.09 16.47 5.49
C ASN A 377 11.09 15.57 6.73
N THR A 378 10.39 15.98 7.80
CA THR A 378 10.31 15.28 9.09
C THR A 378 9.84 13.83 9.02
N ARG A 379 9.14 13.43 7.94
CA ARG A 379 8.69 12.05 7.71
C ARG A 379 9.79 11.15 7.15
N TRP A 380 10.82 11.70 6.53
CA TRP A 380 11.85 10.92 5.85
C TRP A 380 13.04 10.69 6.78
N LEU A 381 13.52 9.46 6.85
CA LEU A 381 14.72 9.08 7.58
C LEU A 381 15.74 8.51 6.58
N PRO A 382 16.42 9.38 5.80
CA PRO A 382 17.35 8.95 4.76
C PRO A 382 18.72 8.60 5.31
N PHE A 383 19.19 7.39 5.06
CA PHE A 383 20.52 6.96 5.48
C PHE A 383 21.34 6.49 4.29
N ARG A 384 22.51 7.12 4.08
CA ARG A 384 23.47 6.68 3.08
C ARG A 384 24.18 5.44 3.60
N ILE A 385 24.05 4.34 2.88
CA ILE A 385 24.68 3.07 3.22
C ILE A 385 25.82 2.76 2.25
N THR A 386 26.89 2.18 2.77
CA THR A 386 28.11 1.83 2.03
C THR A 386 28.22 0.34 1.73
N GLY A 387 27.47 -0.47 2.47
CA GLY A 387 27.42 -1.93 2.32
C GLY A 387 26.29 -2.55 3.15
N ILE A 388 25.91 -3.76 2.73
CA ILE A 388 25.01 -4.63 3.48
C ILE A 388 25.72 -5.97 3.66
N ASP A 389 25.80 -6.42 4.90
CA ASP A 389 26.35 -7.71 5.26
C ASP A 389 25.27 -8.78 5.23
N PHE A 390 25.30 -9.63 4.20
CA PHE A 390 24.31 -10.70 3.98
C PHE A 390 24.31 -11.82 5.05
N ARG A 391 25.09 -11.71 6.14
CA ARG A 391 24.98 -12.63 7.29
C ARG A 391 23.61 -12.56 8.00
N TYR A 392 22.80 -11.52 7.76
CA TYR A 392 21.45 -11.44 8.32
C TYR A 392 20.51 -12.53 7.78
N ASN A 393 20.67 -12.97 6.53
CA ASN A 393 19.81 -13.98 5.91
C ASN A 393 20.60 -15.26 5.57
N ASN A 394 19.89 -16.36 5.36
CA ASN A 394 20.53 -17.64 5.08
C ASN A 394 20.91 -17.84 3.60
N TRP A 395 20.99 -16.75 2.81
CA TRP A 395 21.26 -16.82 1.36
C TRP A 395 22.57 -17.54 1.02
N ARG A 396 23.58 -17.44 1.90
CA ARG A 396 24.89 -18.10 1.75
C ARG A 396 25.12 -19.29 2.69
N GLY A 397 24.07 -19.80 3.35
CA GLY A 397 24.21 -20.84 4.38
C GLY A 397 24.89 -20.36 5.67
N THR A 398 25.02 -19.05 5.84
CA THR A 398 25.70 -18.39 6.98
C THR A 398 24.75 -17.53 7.80
N GLY A 399 23.44 -17.55 7.51
CA GLY A 399 22.45 -16.67 8.13
C GLY A 399 22.30 -16.95 9.62
N ARG A 400 22.38 -15.91 10.45
CA ARG A 400 22.36 -16.06 11.93
C ARG A 400 21.25 -15.31 12.64
N ILE A 401 20.55 -14.41 11.98
CA ILE A 401 19.57 -13.54 12.63
C ILE A 401 18.18 -14.12 12.35
N ASP A 402 17.37 -14.33 13.38
CA ASP A 402 15.97 -14.73 13.24
C ASP A 402 15.11 -13.46 13.23
N ILE A 403 14.44 -13.18 12.10
CA ILE A 403 13.58 -11.99 11.97
C ILE A 403 12.46 -11.96 13.02
N ASN A 404 11.99 -13.12 13.48
CA ASN A 404 10.97 -13.20 14.53
C ASN A 404 11.51 -12.69 15.87
N LYS A 405 12.79 -12.93 16.18
CA LYS A 405 13.42 -12.40 17.39
C LYS A 405 13.56 -10.89 17.34
N VAL A 406 13.90 -10.33 16.17
CA VAL A 406 13.96 -8.87 15.96
C VAL A 406 12.59 -8.23 16.23
N TRP A 407 11.53 -8.79 15.65
CA TRP A 407 10.17 -8.31 15.88
C TRP A 407 9.67 -8.56 17.30
N ALA A 408 10.09 -9.64 17.95
CA ALA A 408 9.78 -9.92 19.34
C ALA A 408 10.39 -8.88 20.27
N GLU A 409 11.68 -8.54 20.07
CA GLU A 409 12.33 -7.45 20.80
C GLU A 409 11.59 -6.13 20.59
N ALA A 410 11.27 -5.76 19.34
CA ALA A 410 10.51 -4.55 19.04
C ALA A 410 9.13 -4.53 19.73
N ALA A 411 8.45 -5.67 19.81
CA ALA A 411 7.16 -5.81 20.48
C ALA A 411 7.28 -5.70 22.00
N TYR A 412 8.33 -6.23 22.61
CA TYR A 412 8.61 -6.04 24.03
C TYR A 412 8.91 -4.57 24.35
N LEU A 413 9.73 -3.90 23.53
CA LEU A 413 10.05 -2.48 23.69
C LEU A 413 8.80 -1.61 23.56
N TRP A 414 7.94 -1.89 22.58
CA TRP A 414 6.62 -1.26 22.46
C TRP A 414 5.75 -1.47 23.71
N ARG A 415 5.64 -2.72 24.19
CA ARG A 415 4.84 -3.06 25.38
C ARG A 415 5.35 -2.37 26.66
N ARG A 416 6.67 -2.16 26.75
CA ARG A 416 7.32 -1.39 27.83
C ARG A 416 7.22 0.13 27.67
N ARG A 417 6.63 0.61 26.56
CA ARG A 417 6.51 2.03 26.20
C ARG A 417 7.86 2.73 26.07
N GLU A 418 8.83 2.04 25.50
CA GLU A 418 10.11 2.63 25.10
C GLU A 418 9.85 3.86 24.19
N PRO A 419 10.45 5.04 24.46
CA PRO A 419 10.27 6.22 23.64
C PRO A 419 10.69 5.98 22.18
N SER A 420 9.74 6.12 21.26
CA SER A 420 9.93 5.88 19.83
C SER A 420 9.89 7.15 18.97
N GLU A 421 9.79 8.32 19.60
CA GLU A 421 9.98 9.61 18.95
C GLU A 421 11.48 9.98 18.94
N PRO A 422 12.00 10.61 17.87
CA PRO A 422 13.34 11.15 17.88
C PRO A 422 13.50 12.20 18.99
N THR A 423 14.62 12.16 19.69
CA THR A 423 14.99 13.17 20.68
C THR A 423 15.33 14.48 19.99
N ARG A 424 15.50 15.56 20.75
CA ARG A 424 15.92 16.85 20.20
C ARG A 424 17.25 16.75 19.45
N ASP A 425 18.24 16.09 20.05
CA ASP A 425 19.57 15.93 19.44
C ASP A 425 19.51 15.09 18.16
N GLU A 426 18.67 14.05 18.14
CA GLU A 426 18.43 13.26 16.93
C GLU A 426 17.70 14.05 15.85
N TRP A 427 16.75 14.92 16.22
CA TRP A 427 16.13 15.83 15.27
C TRP A 427 17.12 16.81 14.68
N ASP A 428 18.04 17.35 15.48
CA ASP A 428 19.09 18.25 14.99
C ASP A 428 20.03 17.50 14.02
N MET A 429 20.42 16.27 14.35
CA MET A 429 21.21 15.43 13.45
C MET A 429 20.46 15.04 12.16
N LEU A 430 19.17 14.67 12.26
CA LEU A 430 18.33 14.38 11.09
C LEU A 430 18.15 15.59 10.18
N THR A 431 18.01 16.78 10.77
CA THR A 431 17.89 18.04 10.03
C THR A 431 19.18 18.33 9.25
N GLU A 432 20.34 18.08 9.84
CA GLU A 432 21.61 18.19 9.12
C GLU A 432 21.72 17.14 8.01
N LEU A 433 21.34 15.89 8.31
CA LEU A 433 21.35 14.79 7.35
C LEU A 433 20.44 15.05 6.14
N HIS A 434 19.27 15.67 6.34
CA HIS A 434 18.34 15.99 5.24
C HIS A 434 18.97 16.89 4.17
N LYS A 435 19.89 17.78 4.53
CA LYS A 435 20.56 18.69 3.58
C LYS A 435 21.32 17.95 2.48
N ASP A 436 21.82 16.76 2.77
CA ASP A 436 22.50 15.87 1.80
C ASP A 436 21.52 15.29 0.76
N PHE A 437 20.23 15.20 1.10
CA PHE A 437 19.21 14.55 0.26
C PHE A 437 18.18 15.52 -0.33
N GLU A 438 18.33 16.82 -0.11
CA GLU A 438 17.50 17.85 -0.72
C GLU A 438 17.65 17.87 -2.25
N TYR A 439 16.53 17.86 -2.96
CA TYR A 439 16.44 18.01 -4.41
C TYR A 439 17.01 19.37 -4.80
N LEU A 440 18.26 19.33 -5.27
CA LEU A 440 18.83 20.42 -6.03
C LEU A 440 18.25 20.33 -7.43
N ASN A 441 17.50 21.35 -7.85
CA ASN A 441 17.25 21.48 -9.28
C ASN A 441 18.61 21.62 -10.01
N ASP A 442 18.71 21.27 -11.29
CA ASP A 442 19.98 21.32 -12.04
C ASP A 442 20.76 22.63 -11.80
N THR A 443 20.06 23.76 -11.68
CA THR A 443 20.68 25.05 -11.37
C THR A 443 21.23 25.12 -9.95
N ASP A 444 20.53 24.61 -8.94
CA ASP A 444 21.04 24.54 -7.56
C ASP A 444 22.28 23.64 -7.48
N HIS A 445 22.30 22.53 -8.23
CA HIS A 445 23.46 21.63 -8.31
C HIS A 445 24.66 22.35 -8.90
N TYR A 446 24.48 23.00 -10.06
CA TYR A 446 25.56 23.75 -10.68
C TYR A 446 26.04 24.92 -9.83
N VAL A 447 25.13 25.63 -9.14
CA VAL A 447 25.53 26.71 -8.24
C VAL A 447 26.34 26.16 -7.07
N ARG A 448 25.96 25.04 -6.44
CA ARG A 448 26.79 24.41 -5.39
C ARG A 448 28.17 23.95 -5.90
N GLU A 449 28.24 23.41 -7.10
CA GLU A 449 29.47 22.87 -7.68
C GLU A 449 30.47 23.97 -8.08
N TYR A 450 29.96 25.07 -8.65
CA TYR A 450 30.79 26.12 -9.24
C TYR A 450 30.94 27.39 -8.39
N ILE A 451 30.13 27.57 -7.34
CA ILE A 451 30.01 28.83 -6.60
C ILE A 451 30.12 28.63 -5.08
N GLU A 452 31.00 29.42 -4.45
CA GLU A 452 31.11 29.59 -3.01
C GLU A 452 30.77 31.04 -2.63
N ALA A 453 30.45 31.30 -1.35
CA ALA A 453 30.41 32.66 -0.82
C ALA A 453 31.83 33.26 -0.82
N GLY A 454 31.97 34.52 -1.23
CA GLY A 454 33.27 35.17 -1.36
C GLY A 454 33.17 36.68 -1.55
N GLU A 455 34.23 37.33 -2.00
CA GLU A 455 34.29 38.80 -2.12
C GLU A 455 34.05 39.31 -3.55
N LEU A 456 33.95 38.42 -4.54
CA LEU A 456 33.76 38.81 -5.94
C LEU A 456 32.29 39.14 -6.20
N PHE A 457 32.01 40.40 -6.56
CA PHE A 457 30.66 40.82 -6.94
C PHE A 457 30.31 40.38 -8.37
N GLN A 458 29.25 39.57 -8.52
CA GLN A 458 28.73 39.13 -9.82
C GLN A 458 27.20 39.24 -9.88
N SER A 459 26.67 39.64 -11.03
CA SER A 459 25.23 39.57 -11.30
C SER A 459 24.78 38.14 -11.59
N ALA A 460 23.51 37.83 -11.35
CA ALA A 460 22.95 36.51 -11.65
C ALA A 460 23.17 36.06 -13.11
N THR A 461 23.16 37.02 -14.05
CA THR A 461 23.40 36.75 -15.48
C THR A 461 24.84 36.33 -15.74
N GLN A 462 25.81 36.97 -15.08
CA GLN A 462 27.23 36.61 -15.24
C GLN A 462 27.51 35.24 -14.65
N ILE A 463 26.95 34.95 -13.46
CA ILE A 463 27.07 33.64 -12.81
C ILE A 463 26.44 32.55 -13.69
N ALA A 464 25.22 32.79 -14.21
CA ALA A 464 24.56 31.85 -15.12
C ALA A 464 25.36 31.63 -16.42
N GLY A 465 25.98 32.68 -16.96
CA GLY A 465 26.85 32.58 -18.13
C GLY A 465 28.10 31.74 -17.88
N HIS A 466 28.76 31.95 -16.74
CA HIS A 466 29.92 31.15 -16.33
C HIS A 466 29.54 29.66 -16.20
N ILE A 467 28.47 29.38 -15.45
CA ILE A 467 27.98 28.01 -15.25
C ILE A 467 27.59 27.39 -16.61
N SER A 468 26.84 28.11 -17.45
CA SER A 468 26.43 27.60 -18.76
C SER A 468 27.63 27.20 -19.63
N GLY A 469 28.71 27.97 -19.56
CA GLY A 469 29.97 27.67 -20.24
C GLY A 469 30.68 26.42 -19.71
N LYS A 470 30.53 26.09 -18.42
CA LYS A 470 31.10 24.88 -17.80
C LYS A 470 30.29 23.63 -18.11
N VAL A 471 28.97 23.72 -18.04
CA VAL A 471 28.07 22.55 -18.13
C VAL A 471 27.55 22.29 -19.54
N GLY A 472 27.82 23.19 -20.49
CA GLY A 472 27.41 23.05 -21.90
C GLY A 472 25.88 23.15 -22.11
N LYS A 473 25.14 23.70 -21.14
CA LYS A 473 23.69 23.89 -21.20
C LYS A 473 23.34 25.31 -20.77
N THR A 474 22.28 25.88 -21.34
CA THR A 474 21.79 27.20 -20.93
C THR A 474 21.19 27.13 -19.53
N VAL A 475 21.75 27.90 -18.60
CA VAL A 475 21.26 28.04 -17.23
C VAL A 475 20.53 29.37 -17.07
N SER A 476 19.35 29.32 -16.43
CA SER A 476 18.53 30.51 -16.22
C SER A 476 19.11 31.43 -15.13
N PRO A 477 19.39 32.72 -15.42
CA PRO A 477 19.82 33.69 -14.41
C PRO A 477 18.83 33.85 -13.26
N VAL A 478 17.52 33.71 -13.53
CA VAL A 478 16.47 33.79 -12.51
C VAL A 478 16.58 32.62 -11.54
N ASN A 479 16.83 31.42 -12.07
CA ASN A 479 17.00 30.23 -11.23
C ASN A 479 18.29 30.34 -10.42
N VAL A 480 19.40 30.78 -11.01
CA VAL A 480 20.67 31.02 -10.29
C VAL A 480 20.48 31.98 -9.11
N GLY A 481 19.76 33.08 -9.31
CA GLY A 481 19.46 34.02 -8.22
C GLY A 481 18.67 33.37 -7.08
N ARG A 482 17.67 32.53 -7.39
CA ARG A 482 16.92 31.77 -6.37
C ARG A 482 17.79 30.72 -5.68
N SER A 483 18.65 30.03 -6.44
CA SER A 483 19.59 29.03 -5.92
C SER A 483 20.55 29.67 -4.90
N LEU A 484 21.15 30.80 -5.23
CA LEU A 484 22.09 31.52 -4.36
C LEU A 484 21.44 31.93 -3.03
N GLN A 485 20.22 32.47 -3.08
CA GLN A 485 19.48 32.82 -1.87
C GLN A 485 19.17 31.60 -0.98
N ARG A 486 18.79 30.46 -1.59
CA ARG A 486 18.57 29.20 -0.85
C ARG A 486 19.84 28.68 -0.18
N LEU A 487 21.00 28.91 -0.80
CA LEU A 487 22.30 28.53 -0.27
C LEU A 487 22.88 29.55 0.73
N GLY A 488 22.09 30.56 1.12
CA GLY A 488 22.50 31.56 2.11
C GLY A 488 23.38 32.68 1.56
N VAL A 489 23.45 32.85 0.23
CA VAL A 489 24.14 33.98 -0.40
C VAL A 489 23.12 35.08 -0.71
N ASP A 490 23.12 36.11 0.11
CA ASP A 490 22.18 37.22 -0.02
C ASP A 490 22.46 38.11 -1.24
N ARG A 491 21.37 38.64 -1.80
CA ARG A 491 21.45 39.60 -2.89
C ARG A 491 21.90 40.96 -2.35
N SER A 492 22.96 41.50 -2.91
CA SER A 492 23.51 42.80 -2.52
C SER A 492 23.53 43.78 -3.69
N SER A 493 23.73 45.06 -3.38
CA SER A 493 23.87 46.14 -4.36
C SER A 493 25.23 46.80 -4.19
N ASN A 494 25.96 46.97 -5.30
CA ASN A 494 27.24 47.70 -5.29
C ASN A 494 27.08 49.20 -5.64
N GLY A 495 25.86 49.74 -5.51
CA GLY A 495 25.52 51.13 -5.83
C GLY A 495 25.12 51.38 -7.29
N ALA A 496 25.53 50.51 -8.23
CA ALA A 496 25.17 50.62 -9.65
C ALA A 496 24.35 49.43 -10.18
N LYS A 497 24.56 48.23 -9.63
CA LYS A 497 23.91 46.98 -10.05
C LYS A 497 23.59 46.11 -8.84
N TYR A 498 22.60 45.23 -9.00
CA TYR A 498 22.30 44.16 -8.05
C TYR A 498 23.03 42.87 -8.43
N GLY A 499 23.55 42.16 -7.44
CA GLY A 499 24.34 40.95 -7.62
C GLY A 499 24.56 40.20 -6.32
N TYR A 500 25.56 39.34 -6.32
CA TYR A 500 25.92 38.44 -5.22
C TYR A 500 27.42 38.49 -5.02
N TYR A 501 27.85 38.36 -3.76
CA TYR A 501 29.25 38.26 -3.38
C TYR A 501 29.64 36.78 -3.31
N ILE A 502 30.43 36.35 -4.28
CA ILE A 502 30.74 34.94 -4.52
C ILE A 502 32.24 34.71 -4.74
N LYS A 503 32.61 33.46 -4.96
CA LYS A 503 33.90 33.01 -5.47
C LYS A 503 33.63 31.81 -6.39
N TYR A 504 34.25 31.78 -7.57
CA TYR A 504 34.18 30.59 -8.42
C TYR A 504 35.10 29.50 -7.87
N THR A 505 34.60 28.27 -7.76
CA THR A 505 35.34 27.14 -7.14
C THR A 505 36.57 26.75 -7.95
N ASP A 506 36.56 27.01 -9.26
CA ASP A 506 37.70 26.79 -10.17
C ASP A 506 38.77 27.90 -10.12
N GLY A 507 38.60 28.89 -9.24
CA GLY A 507 39.53 30.01 -9.09
C GLY A 507 39.44 31.05 -10.20
N THR A 508 38.44 31.00 -11.07
CA THR A 508 38.25 32.01 -12.12
C THR A 508 38.04 33.39 -11.49
N ILE A 509 38.87 34.35 -11.89
CA ILE A 509 38.68 35.77 -11.57
C ILE A 509 38.34 36.45 -12.90
N PRO A 510 37.08 36.84 -13.14
CA PRO A 510 36.73 37.58 -14.33
C PRO A 510 37.46 38.93 -14.34
N PRO A 511 37.84 39.45 -15.51
CA PRO A 511 38.61 40.69 -15.62
C PRO A 511 37.87 41.84 -14.90
N PRO A 512 38.60 42.75 -14.21
CA PRO A 512 37.99 43.90 -13.57
C PRO A 512 37.31 44.75 -14.64
N TYR A 513 36.03 45.06 -14.43
CA TYR A 513 35.24 45.98 -15.25
C TYR A 513 35.50 47.43 -14.84
#